data_AF-A0A973MR28-F1
#
_entry.id   AF-A0A973MR28-F1
#
_cell.length_a   1.000
_cell.length_b   1.000
_cell.length_c   1.000
_cell.angle_alpha   90.00
_cell.angle_beta   90.00
_cell.angle_gamma   90.00
#
_symmetry.space_group_name_H-M   'P 1'
#
loop_
_entity.id
_entity.type
_entity.pdbx_description
1 polymer ?
#
loop_
_entity_poly.entity_id
_entity_poly.type
_entity_poly.pdbx_seq_one_letter_code
_entity_poly.pdbx_strand_id
1 'polypeptide(L)'
;NNHVIAEAAGQFAAACAFGWFPASERWRDDALRSLDRHLRSNTFLSGLNRELASEYHGLVLELGLAALAEADAAHVPVPATVRLVLLRMTDALAAVVDNRLRPPRQGDADDGHGLILDGEGTDRWGSLLSTGEAVFGRLDWWPAVTGTDVRTPLLAALVRPYAKNGTGPAVSRPASRPGHFADAGMTILRGPEEIWCRCDGGPHGFLSIAAHAHADALSVEVRHDGVDVLADPGTYCYHGQPEWRQYFRSTLGHNTLELDGADQSVSGGPFLWTRHANTRVLVTDPSGEGAARWSAEHDGYQGSVHRRQVELTSESGELRVVDEVRGPGGAVRLAFHLGPAITADLVDNRAELTWTRDGEDRSAVLDLPGQLSWQAHRGETDPPLGWYSAGFGRKEPATTLVGTGFTDGTEGFTTVLRFRG
;
A
#
# COMPACT_ATOMS: atom_id res chain seq x y z
N ASN A 1 -1.17 -11.50 -11.41
CA ASN A 1 -0.44 -12.73 -11.06
C ASN A 1 1.01 -12.45 -11.35
N ASN A 2 1.68 -11.99 -10.32
CA ASN A 2 3.10 -11.74 -10.23
C ASN A 2 3.98 -12.95 -10.67
N HIS A 3 3.57 -14.21 -10.43
CA HIS A 3 4.35 -15.39 -10.78
C HIS A 3 4.56 -15.51 -12.29
N VAL A 4 3.51 -15.28 -13.09
CA VAL A 4 3.61 -15.35 -14.55
C VAL A 4 4.54 -14.25 -15.10
N ILE A 5 4.61 -13.10 -14.42
CA ILE A 5 5.55 -12.03 -14.77
C ILE A 5 6.98 -12.47 -14.43
N ALA A 6 7.21 -13.08 -13.27
CA ALA A 6 8.51 -13.61 -12.88
C ALA A 6 8.99 -14.71 -13.83
N GLU A 7 8.13 -15.67 -14.16
CA GLU A 7 8.40 -16.74 -15.13
C GLU A 7 8.75 -16.16 -16.52
N ALA A 8 7.95 -15.21 -17.02
CA ALA A 8 8.19 -14.58 -18.31
C ALA A 8 9.48 -13.75 -18.32
N ALA A 9 9.75 -12.98 -17.27
CA ALA A 9 10.98 -12.20 -17.15
C ALA A 9 12.22 -13.12 -17.10
N GLY A 10 12.18 -14.19 -16.31
CA GLY A 10 13.26 -15.16 -16.21
C GLY A 10 13.51 -15.92 -17.52
N GLN A 11 12.44 -16.40 -18.17
CA GLN A 11 12.55 -17.06 -19.47
C GLN A 11 13.09 -16.11 -20.54
N PHE A 12 12.64 -14.85 -20.55
CA PHE A 12 13.12 -13.83 -21.47
C PHE A 12 14.62 -13.56 -21.27
N ALA A 13 15.07 -13.33 -20.03
CA ALA A 13 16.47 -13.13 -19.69
C ALA A 13 17.34 -14.31 -20.13
N ALA A 14 16.93 -15.55 -19.81
CA ALA A 14 17.64 -16.75 -20.23
C ALA A 14 17.74 -16.88 -21.76
N ALA A 15 16.67 -16.57 -22.50
CA ALA A 15 16.66 -16.64 -23.95
C ALA A 15 17.48 -15.52 -24.62
N CYS A 16 17.65 -14.36 -23.95
CA CYS A 16 18.59 -13.31 -24.34
C CYS A 16 20.04 -13.74 -24.13
N ALA A 17 20.37 -14.28 -22.95
CA ALA A 17 21.72 -14.72 -22.60
C ALA A 17 22.19 -15.94 -23.42
N PHE A 18 21.29 -16.88 -23.69
CA PHE A 18 21.61 -18.15 -24.35
C PHE A 18 21.06 -18.22 -25.77
N GLY A 19 21.43 -17.25 -26.61
CA GLY A 19 20.97 -17.14 -28.01
C GLY A 19 21.41 -18.25 -28.97
N TRP A 20 22.14 -19.26 -28.50
CA TRP A 20 22.75 -20.32 -29.32
C TRP A 20 21.90 -21.58 -29.49
N PHE A 21 20.77 -21.73 -28.78
CA PHE A 21 19.88 -22.84 -29.04
C PHE A 21 18.97 -22.54 -30.24
N PRO A 22 18.65 -23.53 -31.09
CA PRO A 22 17.71 -23.34 -32.20
C PRO A 22 16.33 -22.80 -31.78
N ALA A 23 15.95 -23.01 -30.51
CA ALA A 23 14.68 -22.57 -29.95
C ALA A 23 14.74 -21.20 -29.25
N SER A 24 15.92 -20.58 -29.07
CA SER A 24 16.09 -19.37 -28.25
C SER A 24 15.29 -18.19 -28.76
N GLU A 25 15.26 -17.96 -30.08
CA GLU A 25 14.48 -16.87 -30.68
C GLU A 25 12.98 -17.02 -30.38
N ARG A 26 12.42 -18.22 -30.57
CA ARG A 26 11.01 -18.49 -30.26
C ARG A 26 10.72 -18.28 -28.77
N TRP A 27 11.57 -18.82 -27.88
CA TRP A 27 11.38 -18.66 -26.44
C TRP A 27 11.43 -17.20 -26.00
N ARG A 28 12.36 -16.42 -26.57
CA ARG A 28 12.47 -14.99 -26.31
C ARG A 28 11.22 -14.25 -26.73
N ASP A 29 10.72 -14.51 -27.93
CA ASP A 29 9.53 -13.88 -28.48
C ASP A 29 8.26 -14.24 -27.69
N ASP A 30 8.11 -15.52 -27.31
CA ASP A 30 7.00 -15.99 -26.48
C ASP A 30 7.02 -15.35 -25.09
N ALA A 31 8.20 -15.32 -24.45
CA ALA A 31 8.39 -14.72 -23.14
C ALA A 31 8.13 -13.21 -23.16
N LEU A 32 8.62 -12.49 -24.17
CA LEU A 32 8.39 -11.05 -24.33
C LEU A 32 6.91 -10.72 -24.56
N ARG A 33 6.21 -11.50 -25.39
CA ARG A 33 4.75 -11.38 -25.57
C ARG A 33 3.99 -11.65 -24.28
N SER A 34 4.42 -12.66 -23.51
CA SER A 34 3.82 -12.97 -22.21
C SER A 34 4.05 -11.83 -21.22
N LEU A 35 5.28 -11.33 -21.11
CA LEU A 35 5.65 -10.24 -20.22
C LEU A 35 4.85 -8.97 -20.51
N ASP A 36 4.80 -8.54 -21.78
CA ASP A 36 4.03 -7.36 -22.18
C ASP A 36 2.53 -7.48 -21.86
N ARG A 37 1.94 -8.65 -22.13
CA ARG A 37 0.53 -8.92 -21.80
C ARG A 37 0.31 -8.83 -20.29
N HIS A 38 1.15 -9.50 -19.51
CA HIS A 38 0.92 -9.65 -18.09
C HIS A 38 1.22 -8.37 -17.31
N LEU A 39 2.28 -7.62 -17.66
CA LEU A 39 2.53 -6.28 -17.13
C LEU A 39 1.32 -5.36 -17.31
N ARG A 40 0.75 -5.30 -18.53
CA ARG A 40 -0.45 -4.49 -18.79
C ARG A 40 -1.68 -4.97 -18.02
N SER A 41 -1.85 -6.28 -17.88
CA SER A 41 -3.02 -6.84 -17.19
C SER A 41 -2.92 -6.75 -15.67
N ASN A 42 -1.71 -6.65 -15.12
CA ASN A 42 -1.43 -6.65 -13.68
C ASN A 42 -1.19 -5.23 -13.14
N THR A 43 -1.17 -4.21 -13.99
CA THR A 43 -1.00 -2.81 -13.60
C THR A 43 -2.23 -1.99 -14.00
N PHE A 44 -2.65 -1.08 -13.13
CA PHE A 44 -3.67 -0.09 -13.40
C PHE A 44 -3.17 0.96 -14.40
N LEU A 45 -4.07 1.72 -15.03
CA LEU A 45 -3.64 2.75 -15.99
C LEU A 45 -2.92 3.89 -15.29
N SER A 46 -3.25 4.14 -14.02
CA SER A 46 -2.57 5.05 -13.13
C SER A 46 -1.15 4.61 -12.75
N GLY A 47 -0.78 3.34 -12.96
CA GLY A 47 0.54 2.78 -12.67
C GLY A 47 0.61 1.96 -11.39
N LEU A 48 -0.39 1.98 -10.51
CA LEU A 48 -0.40 1.09 -9.35
C LEU A 48 -0.57 -0.38 -9.75
N ASN A 49 0.03 -1.28 -8.98
CA ASN A 49 -0.14 -2.72 -9.22
C ASN A 49 -1.56 -3.14 -8.83
N ARG A 50 -2.20 -4.01 -9.62
CA ARG A 50 -3.59 -4.41 -9.41
C ARG A 50 -3.81 -5.37 -8.25
N GLU A 51 -2.75 -6.01 -7.77
CA GLU A 51 -2.79 -6.84 -6.56
C GLU A 51 -2.97 -5.98 -5.31
N LEU A 52 -2.80 -4.65 -5.45
CA LEU A 52 -2.95 -3.68 -4.36
C LEU A 52 -2.12 -4.08 -3.15
N ALA A 53 -0.94 -4.63 -3.44
CA ALA A 53 0.03 -5.02 -2.45
C ALA A 53 1.36 -4.35 -2.79
N SER A 54 1.86 -3.51 -1.89
CA SER A 54 2.98 -2.60 -2.21
C SER A 54 4.27 -3.37 -2.54
N GLU A 55 4.59 -4.43 -1.79
CA GLU A 55 5.76 -5.26 -2.07
C GLU A 55 5.70 -5.89 -3.48
N TYR A 56 4.51 -6.27 -3.94
CA TYR A 56 4.34 -6.84 -5.29
C TYR A 56 4.38 -5.77 -6.39
N HIS A 57 4.03 -4.51 -6.09
CA HIS A 57 4.34 -3.40 -6.99
C HIS A 57 5.86 -3.30 -7.19
N GLY A 58 6.63 -3.33 -6.10
CA GLY A 58 8.09 -3.34 -6.13
C GLY A 58 8.65 -4.52 -6.93
N LEU A 59 8.16 -5.73 -6.66
CA LEU A 59 8.62 -6.96 -7.31
C LEU A 59 8.39 -6.92 -8.82
N VAL A 60 7.19 -6.55 -9.25
CA VAL A 60 6.83 -6.47 -10.68
C VAL A 60 7.64 -5.39 -11.39
N LEU A 61 7.87 -4.24 -10.74
CA LEU A 61 8.71 -3.18 -11.29
C LEU A 61 10.18 -3.64 -11.45
N GLU A 62 10.74 -4.30 -10.44
CA GLU A 62 12.11 -4.86 -10.49
C GLU A 62 12.27 -5.86 -11.64
N LEU A 63 11.36 -6.83 -11.74
CA LEU A 63 11.39 -7.86 -12.79
C LEU A 63 11.26 -7.24 -14.19
N GLY A 64 10.39 -6.24 -14.35
CA GLY A 64 10.23 -5.54 -15.61
C GLY A 64 11.46 -4.71 -16.00
N LEU A 65 12.09 -4.03 -15.05
CA LEU A 65 13.33 -3.27 -15.28
C LEU A 65 14.50 -4.21 -15.62
N ALA A 66 14.61 -5.35 -14.94
CA ALA A 66 15.62 -6.37 -15.25
C ALA A 66 15.42 -6.94 -16.67
N ALA A 67 14.18 -7.30 -17.04
CA ALA A 67 13.88 -7.74 -18.40
C ALA A 67 14.19 -6.67 -19.45
N LEU A 68 13.96 -5.39 -19.13
CA LEU A 68 14.31 -4.29 -20.03
C LEU A 68 15.83 -4.15 -20.23
N ALA A 69 16.60 -4.31 -19.15
CA ALA A 69 18.06 -4.29 -19.21
C ALA A 69 18.60 -5.43 -20.09
N GLU A 70 18.07 -6.65 -19.92
CA GLU A 70 18.42 -7.81 -20.75
C GLU A 70 18.08 -7.58 -22.23
N ALA A 71 16.92 -6.98 -22.51
CA ALA A 71 16.52 -6.67 -23.88
C ALA A 71 17.48 -5.68 -24.54
N ASP A 72 17.81 -4.58 -23.85
CA ASP A 72 18.68 -3.55 -24.40
C ASP A 72 20.12 -4.04 -24.59
N ALA A 73 20.63 -4.82 -23.64
CA ALA A 73 21.95 -5.47 -23.70
C ALA A 73 22.03 -6.46 -24.87
N ALA A 74 20.98 -7.26 -25.10
CA ALA A 74 20.89 -8.19 -26.23
C ALA A 74 20.42 -7.55 -27.55
N HIS A 75 20.16 -6.24 -27.56
CA HIS A 75 19.64 -5.48 -28.71
C HIS A 75 18.29 -5.99 -29.25
N VAL A 76 17.45 -6.49 -28.35
CA VAL A 76 16.11 -7.01 -28.63
C VAL A 76 15.10 -5.87 -28.54
N PRO A 77 14.32 -5.59 -29.60
CA PRO A 77 13.30 -4.55 -29.54
C PRO A 77 12.16 -4.96 -28.60
N VAL A 78 11.88 -4.13 -27.60
CA VAL A 78 10.73 -4.31 -26.70
C VAL A 78 9.49 -3.54 -27.20
N PRO A 79 8.27 -4.07 -27.02
CA PRO A 79 7.05 -3.30 -27.24
C PRO A 79 7.06 -1.99 -26.44
N ALA A 80 6.62 -0.88 -27.04
CA ALA A 80 6.58 0.43 -26.36
C ALA A 80 5.70 0.41 -25.09
N THR A 81 4.72 -0.49 -25.05
CA THR A 81 3.84 -0.73 -23.91
C THR A 81 4.58 -1.22 -22.66
N VAL A 82 5.64 -2.01 -22.80
CA VAL A 82 6.44 -2.46 -21.65
C VAL A 82 7.06 -1.26 -20.94
N ARG A 83 7.79 -0.41 -21.68
CA ARG A 83 8.40 0.81 -21.13
C ARG A 83 7.35 1.76 -20.56
N LEU A 84 6.20 1.90 -21.22
CA LEU A 84 5.10 2.75 -20.75
C LEU A 84 4.53 2.27 -19.40
N VAL A 85 4.32 0.96 -19.23
CA VAL A 85 3.82 0.41 -17.96
C VAL A 85 4.83 0.65 -16.85
N LEU A 86 6.11 0.36 -17.07
CA LEU A 86 7.17 0.56 -16.06
C LEU A 86 7.33 2.04 -15.69
N LEU A 87 7.29 2.95 -16.67
CA LEU A 87 7.29 4.39 -16.43
C LEU A 87 6.13 4.81 -15.53
N ARG A 88 4.92 4.34 -15.81
CA ARG A 88 3.74 4.65 -14.98
C ARG A 88 3.84 4.05 -13.59
N MET A 89 4.36 2.84 -13.45
CA MET A 89 4.61 2.23 -12.14
C MET A 89 5.58 3.07 -11.32
N THR A 90 6.69 3.52 -11.92
CA THR A 90 7.65 4.41 -11.26
C THR A 90 7.02 5.75 -10.86
N ASP A 91 6.26 6.40 -11.74
CA ASP A 91 5.54 7.64 -11.42
C ASP A 91 4.55 7.42 -10.26
N ALA A 92 3.81 6.30 -10.27
CA ALA A 92 2.87 5.95 -9.21
C ALA A 92 3.59 5.70 -7.87
N LEU A 93 4.72 4.99 -7.86
CA LEU A 93 5.55 4.79 -6.67
C LEU A 93 6.00 6.12 -6.08
N ALA A 94 6.60 7.00 -6.90
CA ALA A 94 7.03 8.34 -6.47
C ALA A 94 5.87 9.14 -5.87
N ALA A 95 4.67 8.95 -6.42
CA ALA A 95 3.48 9.64 -5.99
C ALA A 95 2.89 9.11 -4.67
N VAL A 96 3.06 7.84 -4.30
CA VAL A 96 2.44 7.29 -3.07
C VAL A 96 3.34 7.33 -1.84
N VAL A 97 4.67 7.35 -1.99
CA VAL A 97 5.58 7.26 -0.84
C VAL A 97 5.47 8.42 0.16
N ASP A 98 5.84 8.18 1.41
CA ASP A 98 6.04 9.22 2.42
C ASP A 98 7.38 9.98 2.23
N ASN A 99 7.73 10.85 3.17
CA ASN A 99 8.98 11.61 3.19
C ASN A 99 10.24 10.75 3.48
N ARG A 100 10.06 9.49 3.85
CA ARG A 100 11.11 8.47 4.00
C ARG A 100 11.11 7.47 2.85
N LEU A 101 10.42 7.79 1.75
CA LEU A 101 10.33 6.97 0.54
C LEU A 101 9.59 5.65 0.73
N ARG A 102 8.85 5.48 1.83
CA ARG A 102 8.12 4.24 2.13
C ARG A 102 6.71 4.31 1.53
N PRO A 103 6.28 3.34 0.70
CA PRO A 103 4.90 3.27 0.22
C PRO A 103 3.92 2.89 1.35
N PRO A 104 2.60 2.91 1.10
CA PRO A 104 1.62 2.27 1.99
C PRO A 104 1.97 0.81 2.27
N ARG A 105 1.61 0.28 3.43
CA ARG A 105 1.75 -1.15 3.76
C ARG A 105 0.48 -1.92 3.40
N GLN A 106 -0.04 -1.73 2.19
CA GLN A 106 -1.25 -2.41 1.73
C GLN A 106 -0.95 -3.85 1.32
N GLY A 107 -1.86 -4.76 1.68
CA GLY A 107 -1.88 -6.16 1.25
C GLY A 107 -0.71 -7.00 1.77
N ASP A 108 -0.47 -8.12 1.10
CA ASP A 108 0.60 -9.03 1.47
C ASP A 108 2.02 -8.49 1.18
N ALA A 109 2.94 -8.82 2.08
CA ALA A 109 4.37 -8.60 1.99
C ALA A 109 5.11 -9.88 2.40
N ASP A 110 6.01 -10.37 1.54
CA ASP A 110 6.88 -11.52 1.80
C ASP A 110 8.38 -11.20 1.78
N ASP A 111 8.72 -9.91 1.77
CA ASP A 111 10.09 -9.40 1.60
C ASP A 111 10.76 -9.94 0.31
N GLY A 112 9.96 -10.30 -0.71
CA GLY A 112 10.42 -10.87 -1.97
C GLY A 112 11.06 -9.86 -2.92
N HIS A 113 12.22 -10.23 -3.49
CA HIS A 113 12.96 -9.45 -4.47
C HIS A 113 13.09 -10.17 -5.81
N GLY A 114 12.97 -9.42 -6.91
CA GLY A 114 13.17 -9.97 -8.25
C GLY A 114 14.64 -10.28 -8.54
N LEU A 115 15.53 -9.41 -8.06
CA LEU A 115 16.98 -9.55 -8.15
C LEU A 115 17.63 -8.95 -6.91
N ILE A 116 18.42 -9.77 -6.19
CA ILE A 116 19.17 -9.35 -5.01
C ILE A 116 20.56 -8.91 -5.46
N LEU A 117 20.77 -7.60 -5.55
CA LEU A 117 22.07 -6.98 -5.90
C LEU A 117 22.69 -6.25 -4.72
N ASP A 118 21.85 -5.79 -3.80
CA ASP A 118 22.21 -4.98 -2.66
C ASP A 118 22.16 -5.81 -1.38
N GLY A 119 22.92 -5.37 -0.38
CA GLY A 119 22.95 -6.01 0.94
C GLY A 119 21.74 -5.64 1.81
N GLU A 120 21.68 -6.25 2.99
CA GLU A 120 20.70 -5.87 4.01
C GLU A 120 20.80 -4.39 4.36
N GLY A 121 19.65 -3.73 4.51
CA GLY A 121 19.54 -2.32 4.90
C GLY A 121 19.52 -1.33 3.74
N THR A 122 19.70 -1.76 2.48
CA THR A 122 19.48 -0.89 1.33
C THR A 122 17.99 -0.58 1.18
N ASP A 123 17.66 0.71 1.03
CA ASP A 123 16.29 1.15 0.76
C ASP A 123 15.87 0.75 -0.67
N ARG A 124 15.09 -0.34 -0.74
CA ARG A 124 14.50 -0.87 -1.98
C ARG A 124 13.76 0.21 -2.77
N TRP A 125 12.97 1.03 -2.09
CA TRP A 125 12.06 1.99 -2.71
C TRP A 125 12.84 3.19 -3.26
N GLY A 126 13.79 3.70 -2.47
CA GLY A 126 14.76 4.68 -2.95
C GLY A 126 15.54 4.18 -4.17
N SER A 127 16.07 2.96 -4.13
CA SER A 127 16.77 2.33 -5.26
C SER A 127 15.89 2.22 -6.52
N LEU A 128 14.63 1.83 -6.38
CA LEU A 128 13.68 1.76 -7.51
C LEU A 128 13.38 3.15 -8.11
N LEU A 129 13.25 4.18 -7.27
CA LEU A 129 13.05 5.56 -7.72
C LEU A 129 14.29 6.13 -8.42
N SER A 130 15.48 5.91 -7.88
CA SER A 130 16.75 6.29 -8.51
C SER A 130 16.98 5.58 -9.84
N THR A 131 16.68 4.28 -9.92
CA THR A 131 16.70 3.52 -11.17
C THR A 131 15.70 4.11 -12.17
N GLY A 132 14.46 4.36 -11.72
CA GLY A 132 13.41 4.92 -12.54
C GLY A 132 13.74 6.32 -13.08
N GLU A 133 14.43 7.14 -12.30
CA GLU A 133 14.95 8.42 -12.77
C GLU A 133 15.99 8.24 -13.88
N ALA A 134 16.97 7.35 -13.68
CA ALA A 134 18.01 7.11 -14.66
C ALA A 134 17.43 6.60 -16.00
N VAL A 135 16.38 5.78 -15.92
CA VAL A 135 15.73 5.18 -17.10
C VAL A 135 14.69 6.10 -17.75
N PHE A 136 13.78 6.71 -16.98
CA PHE A 136 12.62 7.44 -17.48
C PHE A 136 12.69 8.96 -17.29
N GLY A 137 13.62 9.44 -16.48
CA GLY A 137 13.73 10.84 -16.05
C GLY A 137 12.76 11.18 -14.92
N ARG A 138 13.25 11.89 -13.91
CA ARG A 138 12.40 12.41 -12.81
C ARG A 138 11.45 13.51 -13.26
N LEU A 139 10.34 13.65 -12.55
CA LEU A 139 9.48 14.84 -12.59
C LEU A 139 9.83 15.76 -11.41
N ASP A 140 9.51 17.04 -11.52
CA ASP A 140 9.87 18.05 -10.50
C ASP A 140 9.26 17.77 -9.13
N TRP A 141 8.11 17.07 -9.09
CA TRP A 141 7.41 16.73 -7.85
C TRP A 141 7.84 15.39 -7.25
N TRP A 142 8.71 14.61 -7.91
CA TRP A 142 9.24 13.37 -7.33
C TRP A 142 9.98 13.66 -6.03
N PRO A 143 9.89 12.77 -5.03
CA PRO A 143 10.64 12.95 -3.80
C PRO A 143 12.15 12.83 -4.08
N ALA A 144 12.95 13.56 -3.30
CA ALA A 144 14.40 13.46 -3.36
C ALA A 144 14.85 12.10 -2.80
N VAL A 145 15.73 11.41 -3.54
CA VAL A 145 16.38 10.19 -3.07
C VAL A 145 17.82 10.52 -2.71
N THR A 146 18.21 10.24 -1.46
CA THR A 146 19.56 10.53 -0.94
C THR A 146 20.40 9.28 -0.73
N GLY A 147 19.77 8.10 -0.78
CA GLY A 147 20.46 6.82 -0.71
C GLY A 147 21.24 6.51 -1.98
N THR A 148 22.17 5.56 -1.86
CA THR A 148 22.93 5.00 -2.97
C THR A 148 22.84 3.48 -2.94
N ASP A 149 22.88 2.86 -4.10
CA ASP A 149 22.73 1.42 -4.26
C ASP A 149 23.51 0.90 -5.48
N VAL A 150 23.69 -0.41 -5.58
CA VAL A 150 24.38 -1.10 -6.68
C VAL A 150 23.44 -1.32 -7.86
N ARG A 151 22.14 -1.57 -7.61
CA ARG A 151 21.16 -1.81 -8.67
C ARG A 151 21.08 -0.65 -9.65
N THR A 152 20.97 0.59 -9.17
CA THR A 152 20.81 1.79 -9.99
C THR A 152 21.91 1.94 -11.04
N PRO A 153 23.21 2.02 -10.68
CA PRO A 153 24.27 2.16 -11.69
C PRO A 153 24.37 0.94 -12.61
N LEU A 154 24.09 -0.28 -12.12
CA LEU A 154 24.11 -1.49 -12.94
C LEU A 154 23.02 -1.44 -14.02
N LEU A 155 21.77 -1.18 -13.64
CA LEU A 155 20.67 -1.12 -14.58
C LEU A 155 20.77 0.09 -15.50
N ALA A 156 21.19 1.26 -15.00
CA ALA A 156 21.38 2.46 -15.82
C ALA A 156 22.48 2.29 -16.89
N ALA A 157 23.48 1.44 -16.65
CA ALA A 157 24.50 1.13 -17.65
C ALA A 157 24.00 0.22 -18.79
N LEU A 158 22.98 -0.61 -18.52
CA LEU A 158 22.44 -1.59 -19.47
C LEU A 158 21.20 -1.07 -20.22
N VAL A 159 20.34 -0.33 -19.52
CA VAL A 159 19.07 0.16 -20.05
C VAL A 159 19.31 1.42 -20.88
N ARG A 160 18.84 1.40 -22.12
CA ARG A 160 18.80 2.59 -22.98
C ARG A 160 17.82 3.60 -22.39
N PRO A 161 18.26 4.86 -22.14
CA PRO A 161 17.38 5.89 -21.60
C PRO A 161 16.14 6.06 -22.45
N TYR A 162 14.99 6.25 -21.79
CA TYR A 162 13.76 6.60 -22.45
C TYR A 162 13.95 7.95 -23.15
N ALA A 163 13.88 7.96 -24.48
CA ALA A 163 14.25 9.13 -25.27
C ALA A 163 13.42 10.36 -24.87
N LYS A 164 14.09 11.44 -24.42
CA LYS A 164 13.48 12.78 -24.27
C LYS A 164 13.03 13.37 -25.62
N ASN A 165 13.55 12.83 -26.73
CA ASN A 165 13.36 13.36 -28.07
C ASN A 165 12.48 12.43 -28.93
N GLY A 166 11.16 12.59 -28.80
CA GLY A 166 10.19 12.48 -29.90
C GLY A 166 9.97 11.15 -30.65
N THR A 167 10.63 10.05 -30.29
CA THR A 167 10.45 8.74 -30.97
C THR A 167 9.64 7.72 -30.18
N GLY A 168 9.37 7.98 -28.90
CA GLY A 168 8.36 7.24 -28.11
C GLY A 168 6.96 7.83 -28.31
N PRO A 169 5.89 7.09 -27.98
CA PRO A 169 4.56 7.69 -27.91
C PRO A 169 4.60 8.92 -26.99
N ALA A 170 3.96 10.02 -27.40
CA ALA A 170 3.79 11.18 -26.53
C ALA A 170 2.92 10.76 -25.33
N VAL A 171 3.57 10.45 -24.21
CA VAL A 171 2.89 10.02 -22.98
C VAL A 171 2.80 11.24 -22.07
N SER A 172 1.57 11.66 -21.78
CA SER A 172 1.33 12.67 -20.76
C SER A 172 1.63 12.07 -19.39
N ARG A 173 2.62 12.62 -18.71
CA ARG A 173 2.94 12.31 -17.30
C ARG A 173 2.25 13.33 -16.39
N PRO A 174 1.95 13.00 -15.13
CA PRO A 174 1.31 13.94 -14.22
C PRO A 174 2.14 15.21 -14.03
N ALA A 175 1.52 16.39 -14.19
CA ALA A 175 2.19 17.68 -14.02
C ALA A 175 2.46 18.02 -12.54
N SER A 176 1.68 17.43 -11.63
CA SER A 176 1.82 17.54 -10.18
C SER A 176 1.72 16.14 -9.55
N ARG A 177 2.16 16.02 -8.30
CA ARG A 177 2.11 14.76 -7.54
C ARG A 177 0.64 14.33 -7.36
N PRO A 178 0.21 13.20 -7.93
CA PRO A 178 -1.15 12.69 -7.72
C PRO A 178 -1.43 12.39 -6.25
N GLY A 179 -2.58 12.85 -5.75
CA GLY A 179 -3.13 12.49 -4.45
C GLY A 179 -4.20 11.40 -4.51
N HIS A 180 -4.68 11.03 -5.69
CA HIS A 180 -5.75 10.05 -5.85
C HIS A 180 -5.56 9.20 -7.12
N PHE A 181 -5.80 7.89 -6.98
CA PHE A 181 -5.69 6.89 -8.03
C PHE A 181 -7.04 6.19 -8.19
N ALA A 182 -7.92 6.76 -9.03
CA ALA A 182 -9.32 6.34 -9.12
C ALA A 182 -9.52 4.87 -9.50
N ASP A 183 -8.65 4.31 -10.34
CA ASP A 183 -8.72 2.90 -10.75
C ASP A 183 -8.28 1.92 -9.65
N ALA A 184 -7.39 2.37 -8.76
CA ALA A 184 -6.94 1.63 -7.57
C ALA A 184 -7.75 1.97 -6.30
N GLY A 185 -8.59 3.00 -6.33
CA GLY A 185 -9.31 3.56 -5.19
C GLY A 185 -8.42 4.07 -4.04
N MET A 186 -7.12 4.23 -4.26
CA MET A 186 -6.17 4.72 -3.26
C MET A 186 -6.14 6.24 -3.24
N THR A 187 -6.21 6.84 -2.05
CA THR A 187 -6.05 8.29 -1.86
C THR A 187 -4.99 8.56 -0.82
N ILE A 188 -4.09 9.50 -1.11
CA ILE A 188 -3.07 9.99 -0.18
C ILE A 188 -3.37 11.45 0.15
N LEU A 189 -3.76 11.69 1.40
CA LEU A 189 -3.89 13.04 1.96
C LEU A 189 -2.53 13.44 2.55
N ARG A 190 -2.15 14.70 2.34
CA ARG A 190 -0.89 15.25 2.86
C ARG A 190 -1.19 16.54 3.60
N GLY A 191 -0.59 16.69 4.78
CA GLY A 191 -0.79 17.83 5.66
C GLY A 191 0.52 18.54 6.00
N PRO A 192 0.48 19.51 6.92
CA PRO A 192 1.67 20.14 7.46
C PRO A 192 2.59 19.13 8.15
N GLU A 193 3.85 19.50 8.39
CA GLU A 193 4.82 18.71 9.16
C GLU A 193 4.97 17.25 8.70
N GLU A 194 4.89 16.99 7.40
CA GLU A 194 5.02 15.65 6.82
C GLU A 194 3.96 14.66 7.35
N ILE A 195 2.75 15.15 7.65
CA ILE A 195 1.59 14.28 7.86
C ILE A 195 1.22 13.64 6.52
N TRP A 196 1.22 12.32 6.50
CA TRP A 196 0.86 11.50 5.35
C TRP A 196 -0.23 10.53 5.78
N CYS A 197 -1.35 10.50 5.05
CA CYS A 197 -2.49 9.64 5.36
C CYS A 197 -2.95 8.90 4.11
N ARG A 198 -2.86 7.56 4.12
CA ARG A 198 -3.45 6.70 3.08
C ARG A 198 -4.86 6.34 3.48
N CYS A 199 -5.80 6.47 2.54
CA CYS A 199 -7.18 6.03 2.67
C CYS A 199 -7.49 4.93 1.64
N ASP A 200 -8.06 3.81 2.10
CA ASP A 200 -8.45 2.70 1.22
C ASP A 200 -9.87 2.81 0.70
N GLY A 201 -10.02 3.19 -0.57
CA GLY A 201 -11.28 3.11 -1.31
C GLY A 201 -11.24 2.06 -2.42
N GLY A 202 -10.23 1.20 -2.43
CA GLY A 202 -9.90 0.31 -3.53
C GLY A 202 -10.85 -0.87 -3.69
N PRO A 203 -10.83 -1.52 -4.87
CA PRO A 203 -11.39 -2.86 -4.99
C PRO A 203 -10.64 -3.81 -4.04
N HIS A 204 -11.32 -4.86 -3.57
CA HIS A 204 -10.75 -5.80 -2.59
C HIS A 204 -9.38 -6.36 -3.03
N GLY A 205 -9.20 -6.72 -4.31
CA GLY A 205 -7.90 -7.12 -4.83
C GLY A 205 -7.94 -7.59 -6.28
N PHE A 206 -6.87 -8.25 -6.74
CA PHE A 206 -6.77 -8.68 -8.12
C PHE A 206 -7.48 -10.00 -8.41
N LEU A 207 -8.38 -9.97 -9.39
CA LEU A 207 -9.17 -11.12 -9.87
C LEU A 207 -10.03 -11.75 -8.76
N SER A 208 -10.72 -12.85 -9.08
CA SER A 208 -11.66 -13.52 -8.18
C SER A 208 -11.01 -14.06 -6.90
N ILE A 209 -9.73 -14.43 -6.94
CA ILE A 209 -9.05 -14.99 -5.76
C ILE A 209 -8.56 -13.92 -4.79
N ALA A 210 -8.23 -12.72 -5.28
CA ALA A 210 -7.67 -11.61 -4.52
C ALA A 210 -6.58 -12.06 -3.53
N ALA A 211 -5.61 -12.86 -4.01
CA ALA A 211 -4.72 -13.67 -3.17
C ALA A 211 -4.03 -12.87 -2.06
N HIS A 212 -3.62 -11.64 -2.36
CA HIS A 212 -2.85 -10.75 -1.51
C HIS A 212 -3.66 -9.66 -0.80
N ALA A 213 -4.98 -9.67 -0.99
CA ALA A 213 -5.88 -8.75 -0.31
C ALA A 213 -6.08 -9.12 1.16
N HIS A 214 -6.45 -8.12 1.95
CA HIS A 214 -6.89 -8.21 3.34
C HIS A 214 -8.36 -7.77 3.43
N ALA A 215 -9.05 -8.02 4.55
CA ALA A 215 -10.41 -7.51 4.79
C ALA A 215 -10.36 -6.08 5.37
N ASP A 216 -9.62 -5.19 4.70
CA ASP A 216 -9.17 -3.88 5.17
C ASP A 216 -9.85 -2.70 4.45
N ALA A 217 -11.03 -2.91 3.84
CA ALA A 217 -11.72 -1.81 3.18
C ALA A 217 -12.00 -0.65 4.15
N LEU A 218 -11.79 0.56 3.63
CA LEU A 218 -11.82 1.82 4.38
C LEU A 218 -10.75 1.98 5.47
N SER A 219 -9.77 1.08 5.54
CA SER A 219 -8.63 1.24 6.45
C SER A 219 -7.85 2.52 6.13
N VAL A 220 -7.28 3.11 7.17
CA VAL A 220 -6.41 4.28 7.07
C VAL A 220 -5.03 3.98 7.66
N GLU A 221 -3.99 4.48 7.02
CA GLU A 221 -2.62 4.51 7.57
C GLU A 221 -2.23 5.97 7.75
N VAL A 222 -1.64 6.33 8.89
CA VAL A 222 -1.23 7.71 9.19
C VAL A 222 0.20 7.70 9.67
N ARG A 223 1.01 8.56 9.05
CA ARG A 223 2.40 8.80 9.42
C ARG A 223 2.61 10.28 9.70
N HIS A 224 3.45 10.57 10.70
CA HIS A 224 3.95 11.92 10.97
C HIS A 224 5.47 11.86 10.89
N ASP A 225 6.04 12.57 9.91
CA ASP A 225 7.48 12.57 9.61
C ASP A 225 8.10 11.16 9.53
N GLY A 226 7.36 10.28 8.84
CA GLY A 226 7.79 8.91 8.60
C GLY A 226 7.76 8.01 9.84
N VAL A 227 7.11 8.40 10.94
CA VAL A 227 6.75 7.47 12.02
C VAL A 227 5.34 6.96 11.80
N ASP A 228 5.12 5.65 11.84
CA ASP A 228 3.79 5.05 11.74
C ASP A 228 3.00 5.33 13.02
N VAL A 229 2.01 6.22 12.94
CA VAL A 229 1.15 6.60 14.08
C VAL A 229 -0.08 5.73 14.10
N LEU A 230 -0.79 5.63 12.96
CA LEU A 230 -1.79 4.58 12.71
C LEU A 230 -1.19 3.65 11.65
N ALA A 231 -0.81 2.44 12.05
CA ALA A 231 -0.07 1.51 11.22
C ALA A 231 -0.99 0.44 10.62
N ASP A 232 -0.67 -0.04 9.42
CA ASP A 232 -1.12 -1.36 9.00
C ASP A 232 -0.28 -2.43 9.75
N PRO A 233 -0.90 -3.47 10.31
CA PRO A 233 -0.16 -4.49 11.06
C PRO A 233 0.77 -5.33 10.18
N GLY A 234 0.60 -5.37 8.85
CA GLY A 234 1.37 -6.19 7.92
C GLY A 234 0.86 -7.64 7.78
N THR A 235 1.71 -8.53 7.27
CA THR A 235 1.30 -9.86 6.78
C THR A 235 1.70 -11.02 7.69
N TYR A 236 2.83 -10.88 8.38
CA TYR A 236 3.54 -11.90 9.15
C TYR A 236 3.93 -13.15 8.37
N CYS A 237 3.00 -14.06 8.07
CA CYS A 237 3.33 -15.32 7.41
C CYS A 237 2.14 -15.88 6.63
N TYR A 238 2.40 -16.71 5.62
CA TYR A 238 1.35 -17.35 4.82
C TYR A 238 0.89 -18.71 5.35
N HIS A 239 1.81 -19.47 5.95
CA HIS A 239 1.63 -20.87 6.28
C HIS A 239 2.21 -21.22 7.64
N GLY A 240 1.82 -22.37 8.18
CA GLY A 240 2.32 -22.92 9.45
C GLY A 240 1.66 -22.33 10.70
N GLN A 241 1.03 -21.16 10.59
CA GLN A 241 0.41 -20.42 11.69
C GLN A 241 -0.93 -19.79 11.25
N PRO A 242 -1.99 -20.61 11.07
CA PRO A 242 -3.25 -20.17 10.46
C PRO A 242 -3.98 -19.09 11.27
N GLU A 243 -3.91 -19.12 12.60
CA GLU A 243 -4.54 -18.13 13.48
C GLU A 243 -3.95 -16.74 13.25
N TRP A 244 -2.63 -16.67 13.07
CA TRP A 244 -1.95 -15.41 12.76
C TRP A 244 -2.27 -14.92 11.35
N ARG A 245 -2.25 -15.82 10.35
CA ARG A 245 -2.65 -15.46 8.98
C ARG A 245 -4.10 -14.98 8.92
N GLN A 246 -4.98 -15.53 9.75
CA GLN A 246 -6.35 -15.06 9.89
C GLN A 246 -6.41 -13.67 10.52
N TYR A 247 -5.71 -13.45 11.65
CA TYR A 247 -5.67 -12.16 12.32
C TYR A 247 -5.14 -11.02 11.44
N PHE A 248 -3.98 -11.21 10.80
CA PHE A 248 -3.35 -10.14 10.00
C PHE A 248 -4.15 -9.76 8.75
N ARG A 249 -5.15 -10.55 8.34
CA ARG A 249 -6.03 -10.25 7.22
C ARG A 249 -7.46 -9.93 7.62
N SER A 250 -7.80 -10.05 8.90
CA SER A 250 -9.17 -9.82 9.37
C SER A 250 -9.45 -8.33 9.44
N THR A 251 -10.73 -7.96 9.42
CA THR A 251 -11.15 -6.57 9.56
C THR A 251 -10.68 -5.95 10.88
N LEU A 252 -10.74 -6.70 11.98
CA LEU A 252 -10.23 -6.25 13.28
C LEU A 252 -8.71 -6.04 13.28
N GLY A 253 -7.98 -6.68 12.36
CA GLY A 253 -6.55 -6.46 12.14
C GLY A 253 -6.22 -5.09 11.56
N HIS A 254 -7.18 -4.33 11.04
CA HIS A 254 -6.91 -3.05 10.37
C HIS A 254 -7.59 -1.87 11.06
N ASN A 255 -7.18 -0.66 10.68
CA ASN A 255 -7.70 0.60 11.22
C ASN A 255 -9.07 0.89 10.63
N THR A 256 -10.08 0.07 10.93
CA THR A 256 -11.44 0.16 10.35
C THR A 256 -12.48 -0.39 11.33
N LEU A 257 -13.76 -0.34 10.93
CA LEU A 257 -14.88 -0.80 11.73
C LEU A 257 -15.26 -2.24 11.35
N GLU A 258 -15.45 -3.07 12.37
CA GLU A 258 -16.04 -4.40 12.32
C GLU A 258 -17.49 -4.38 12.84
N LEU A 259 -18.41 -5.07 12.15
CA LEU A 259 -19.83 -5.17 12.52
C LEU A 259 -20.21 -6.62 12.81
N ASP A 260 -20.89 -6.84 13.93
CA ASP A 260 -21.42 -8.14 14.39
C ASP A 260 -20.39 -9.28 14.40
N GLY A 261 -19.12 -8.97 14.68
CA GLY A 261 -18.06 -9.97 14.75
C GLY A 261 -17.63 -10.55 13.40
N ALA A 262 -18.02 -9.92 12.28
CA ALA A 262 -17.77 -10.42 10.94
C ALA A 262 -16.71 -9.59 10.20
N ASP A 263 -15.87 -10.26 9.41
CA ASP A 263 -15.00 -9.59 8.44
C ASP A 263 -15.81 -9.04 7.24
N GLN A 264 -15.34 -7.92 6.70
CA GLN A 264 -15.94 -7.25 5.54
C GLN A 264 -15.91 -8.10 4.26
N SER A 265 -14.90 -8.98 4.17
CA SER A 265 -14.69 -9.96 3.10
C SER A 265 -14.50 -11.35 3.74
N VAL A 266 -14.86 -12.43 3.04
CA VAL A 266 -14.81 -13.79 3.61
C VAL A 266 -13.62 -14.56 3.05
N SER A 267 -12.66 -14.88 3.92
CA SER A 267 -11.51 -15.72 3.57
C SER A 267 -11.95 -17.16 3.29
N GLY A 268 -11.42 -17.74 2.21
CA GLY A 268 -11.52 -19.16 1.86
C GLY A 268 -10.21 -19.92 2.04
N GLY A 269 -9.19 -19.28 2.64
CA GLY A 269 -7.86 -19.84 2.81
C GLY A 269 -6.76 -18.78 2.70
N PRO A 270 -5.47 -19.19 2.75
CA PRO A 270 -4.34 -18.27 2.86
C PRO A 270 -4.17 -17.34 1.64
N PHE A 271 -4.73 -17.71 0.48
CA PHE A 271 -4.64 -16.96 -0.79
C PHE A 271 -5.97 -16.94 -1.56
N LEU A 272 -7.09 -17.11 -0.86
CA LEU A 272 -8.41 -17.18 -1.48
C LEU A 272 -9.41 -16.38 -0.67
N TRP A 273 -10.17 -15.52 -1.36
CA TRP A 273 -11.39 -14.92 -0.83
C TRP A 273 -12.61 -15.46 -1.56
N THR A 274 -13.64 -15.84 -0.81
CA THR A 274 -14.88 -16.40 -1.34
C THR A 274 -15.98 -15.35 -1.51
N ARG A 275 -15.89 -14.25 -0.76
CA ARG A 275 -16.74 -13.07 -0.89
C ARG A 275 -15.90 -11.82 -0.67
N HIS A 276 -16.12 -10.81 -1.48
CA HIS A 276 -15.43 -9.52 -1.42
C HIS A 276 -16.43 -8.43 -1.03
N ALA A 277 -16.05 -7.53 -0.13
CA ALA A 277 -16.70 -6.23 0.01
C ALA A 277 -16.51 -5.42 -1.28
N ASN A 278 -17.58 -4.76 -1.75
CA ASN A 278 -17.48 -3.83 -2.86
C ASN A 278 -17.36 -2.41 -2.30
N THR A 279 -16.21 -1.79 -2.53
CA THR A 279 -15.95 -0.41 -2.11
C THR A 279 -16.35 0.59 -3.19
N ARG A 280 -16.84 1.75 -2.79
CA ARG A 280 -17.09 2.91 -3.65
C ARG A 280 -16.58 4.19 -3.00
N VAL A 281 -15.69 4.88 -3.69
CA VAL A 281 -15.27 6.24 -3.33
C VAL A 281 -16.37 7.23 -3.70
N LEU A 282 -16.73 8.09 -2.75
CA LEU A 282 -17.81 9.08 -2.85
C LEU A 282 -17.27 10.50 -3.02
N VAL A 283 -16.21 10.85 -2.29
CA VAL A 283 -15.60 12.19 -2.28
C VAL A 283 -14.09 12.05 -2.31
N THR A 284 -13.43 12.85 -3.14
CA THR A 284 -11.97 12.96 -3.20
C THR A 284 -11.58 14.41 -3.43
N ASP A 285 -10.88 15.00 -2.48
CA ASP A 285 -10.29 16.32 -2.61
C ASP A 285 -8.94 16.37 -1.85
N PRO A 286 -7.92 15.64 -2.32
CA PRO A 286 -6.65 15.49 -1.60
C PRO A 286 -5.81 16.79 -1.54
N SER A 287 -6.23 17.84 -2.25
CA SER A 287 -5.59 19.15 -2.32
C SER A 287 -6.60 20.27 -2.12
N GLY A 288 -7.66 20.01 -1.36
CA GLY A 288 -8.73 20.96 -1.07
C GLY A 288 -8.24 22.18 -0.29
N GLU A 289 -8.83 23.34 -0.57
CA GLU A 289 -8.55 24.56 0.18
C GLU A 289 -9.08 24.43 1.62
N GLY A 290 -8.22 24.71 2.60
CA GLY A 290 -8.54 24.61 4.03
C GLY A 290 -8.47 23.18 4.60
N ALA A 291 -8.88 22.16 3.83
CA ALA A 291 -8.74 20.76 4.23
C ALA A 291 -8.70 19.79 3.04
N ALA A 292 -7.87 18.75 3.16
CA ALA A 292 -7.89 17.61 2.25
C ALA A 292 -8.95 16.58 2.69
N ARG A 293 -9.71 16.02 1.74
CA ARG A 293 -10.89 15.18 2.04
C ARG A 293 -10.91 13.88 1.27
N TRP A 294 -11.45 12.85 1.92
CA TRP A 294 -11.79 11.58 1.31
C TRP A 294 -13.03 10.98 1.97
N SER A 295 -13.88 10.33 1.19
CA SER A 295 -14.96 9.50 1.72
C SER A 295 -15.21 8.32 0.79
N ALA A 296 -15.43 7.15 1.38
CA ALA A 296 -15.85 5.94 0.68
C ALA A 296 -16.77 5.08 1.56
N GLU A 297 -17.41 4.10 0.93
CA GLU A 297 -18.27 3.15 1.61
C GLU A 297 -18.12 1.74 1.02
N HIS A 298 -18.49 0.71 1.78
CA HIS A 298 -18.55 -0.67 1.29
C HIS A 298 -19.81 -1.42 1.77
N ASP A 299 -20.18 -2.47 1.03
CA ASP A 299 -21.36 -3.33 1.28
C ASP A 299 -20.99 -4.69 1.91
N GLY A 300 -19.87 -4.72 2.63
CA GLY A 300 -19.27 -5.93 3.19
C GLY A 300 -20.13 -6.60 4.26
N TYR A 301 -21.05 -5.88 4.90
CA TYR A 301 -21.91 -6.41 5.94
C TYR A 301 -23.31 -6.75 5.43
N GLN A 302 -23.90 -7.80 5.98
CA GLN A 302 -25.22 -8.25 5.54
C GLN A 302 -26.29 -7.21 5.87
N GLY A 303 -26.82 -6.55 4.84
CA GLY A 303 -27.87 -5.53 5.00
C GLY A 303 -27.40 -4.18 5.53
N SER A 304 -26.08 -3.98 5.68
CA SER A 304 -25.49 -2.75 6.20
C SER A 304 -24.37 -2.25 5.30
N VAL A 305 -24.31 -0.93 5.13
CA VAL A 305 -23.22 -0.21 4.46
C VAL A 305 -22.40 0.50 5.51
N HIS A 306 -21.10 0.25 5.54
CA HIS A 306 -20.19 1.05 6.35
C HIS A 306 -19.58 2.13 5.45
N ARG A 307 -19.66 3.38 5.91
CA ARG A 307 -19.14 4.56 5.25
C ARG A 307 -18.13 5.24 6.17
N ARG A 308 -17.00 5.63 5.60
CA ARG A 308 -15.98 6.42 6.28
C ARG A 308 -15.76 7.75 5.57
N GLN A 309 -15.49 8.77 6.37
CA GLN A 309 -15.05 10.09 5.93
C GLN A 309 -13.75 10.43 6.66
N VAL A 310 -12.79 11.00 5.93
CA VAL A 310 -11.50 11.46 6.45
C VAL A 310 -11.30 12.90 5.98
N GLU A 311 -11.06 13.79 6.92
CA GLU A 311 -10.70 15.19 6.66
C GLU A 311 -9.38 15.50 7.37
N LEU A 312 -8.42 16.05 6.63
CA LEU A 312 -7.14 16.53 7.16
C LEU A 312 -7.09 18.05 7.01
N THR A 313 -7.21 18.75 8.13
CA THR A 313 -7.22 20.22 8.16
C THR A 313 -5.83 20.77 7.87
N SER A 314 -5.70 21.64 6.86
CA SER A 314 -4.41 22.09 6.35
C SER A 314 -3.62 22.95 7.33
N GLU A 315 -4.31 23.76 8.15
CA GLU A 315 -3.65 24.68 9.11
C GLU A 315 -3.24 23.97 10.40
N SER A 316 -4.12 23.16 10.99
CA SER A 316 -3.89 22.52 12.29
C SER A 316 -3.26 21.13 12.19
N GLY A 317 -3.25 20.50 11.02
CA GLY A 317 -2.88 19.09 10.88
C GLY A 317 -3.84 18.12 11.56
N GLU A 318 -5.01 18.58 12.02
CA GLU A 318 -6.03 17.73 12.64
C GLU A 318 -6.59 16.76 11.60
N LEU A 319 -6.52 15.45 11.91
CA LEU A 319 -7.15 14.39 11.12
C LEU A 319 -8.44 13.95 11.81
N ARG A 320 -9.57 14.22 11.16
CA ARG A 320 -10.90 13.79 11.61
C ARG A 320 -11.35 12.59 10.80
N VAL A 321 -11.70 11.49 11.47
CA VAL A 321 -12.27 10.28 10.88
C VAL A 321 -13.68 10.09 11.40
N VAL A 322 -14.64 9.92 10.50
CA VAL A 322 -16.05 9.66 10.85
C VAL A 322 -16.49 8.35 10.22
N ASP A 323 -16.92 7.41 11.06
CA ASP A 323 -17.46 6.12 10.68
C ASP A 323 -18.98 6.09 10.86
N GLU A 324 -19.71 5.70 9.82
CA GLU A 324 -21.16 5.55 9.82
C GLU A 324 -21.52 4.14 9.38
N VAL A 325 -22.40 3.47 10.12
CA VAL A 325 -23.05 2.23 9.66
C VAL A 325 -24.48 2.58 9.27
N ARG A 326 -24.86 2.23 8.04
CA ARG A 326 -26.20 2.49 7.48
C ARG A 326 -26.88 1.15 7.24
N GLY A 327 -27.90 0.86 8.03
CA GLY A 327 -28.59 -0.43 7.99
C GLY A 327 -29.17 -0.74 9.36
N PRO A 328 -29.51 -2.01 9.62
CA PRO A 328 -29.81 -2.47 10.97
C PRO A 328 -28.65 -2.15 11.92
N GLY A 329 -28.98 -1.70 13.13
CA GLY A 329 -28.01 -1.59 14.21
C GLY A 329 -27.41 -2.94 14.58
N GLY A 330 -26.24 -2.92 15.21
CA GLY A 330 -25.48 -4.13 15.53
C GLY A 330 -24.32 -3.84 16.48
N ALA A 331 -23.66 -4.90 16.94
CA ALA A 331 -22.45 -4.78 17.76
C ALA A 331 -21.30 -4.28 16.89
N VAL A 332 -20.57 -3.27 17.36
CA VAL A 332 -19.44 -2.69 16.61
C VAL A 332 -18.14 -2.86 17.38
N ARG A 333 -17.06 -3.10 16.62
CA ARG A 333 -15.68 -2.93 17.09
C ARG A 333 -14.95 -1.98 16.16
N LEU A 334 -14.43 -0.89 16.69
CA LEU A 334 -13.59 0.05 15.94
C LEU A 334 -12.16 -0.09 16.42
N ALA A 335 -11.23 -0.39 15.49
CA ALA A 335 -9.83 -0.63 15.82
C ALA A 335 -8.92 0.50 15.30
N PHE A 336 -7.93 0.86 16.11
CA PHE A 336 -6.80 1.70 15.73
C PHE A 336 -5.50 1.06 16.22
N HIS A 337 -4.74 0.51 15.28
CA HIS A 337 -3.42 -0.10 15.45
C HIS A 337 -2.35 0.99 15.42
N LEU A 338 -1.61 1.13 16.50
CA LEU A 338 -0.53 2.08 16.62
C LEU A 338 0.77 1.46 16.12
N GLY A 339 1.66 2.28 15.55
CA GLY A 339 2.98 1.78 15.17
C GLY A 339 3.81 1.36 16.38
N PRO A 340 4.82 0.50 16.19
CA PRO A 340 5.60 -0.09 17.29
C PRO A 340 6.41 0.93 18.10
N ALA A 341 6.67 2.11 17.53
CA ALA A 341 7.36 3.22 18.22
C ALA A 341 6.44 4.06 19.11
N ILE A 342 5.11 3.89 18.99
CA ILE A 342 4.13 4.71 19.69
C ILE A 342 3.83 4.11 21.06
N THR A 343 4.05 4.90 22.10
CA THR A 343 3.49 4.63 23.43
C THR A 343 2.13 5.32 23.55
N ALA A 344 1.16 4.63 24.15
CA ALA A 344 -0.18 5.17 24.37
C ALA A 344 -0.60 5.02 25.82
N ASP A 345 -1.08 6.12 26.40
CA ASP A 345 -1.79 6.14 27.67
C ASP A 345 -3.27 6.42 27.40
N LEU A 346 -4.12 5.43 27.64
CA LEU A 346 -5.57 5.49 27.36
C LEU A 346 -6.33 5.74 28.68
N VAL A 347 -7.05 6.86 28.73
CA VAL A 347 -7.98 7.18 29.81
C VAL A 347 -9.36 7.42 29.21
N ASP A 348 -10.33 6.60 29.60
CA ASP A 348 -11.69 6.57 29.05
C ASP A 348 -11.67 6.45 27.52
N ASN A 349 -12.02 7.51 26.80
CA ASN A 349 -12.06 7.58 25.34
C ASN A 349 -10.98 8.52 24.76
N ARG A 350 -9.89 8.75 25.48
CA ARG A 350 -8.80 9.63 25.04
C ARG A 350 -7.46 8.94 25.23
N ALA A 351 -6.71 8.81 24.14
CA ALA A 351 -5.35 8.28 24.17
C ALA A 351 -4.31 9.40 23.96
N GLU A 352 -3.40 9.55 24.91
CA GLU A 352 -2.20 10.37 24.72
C GLU A 352 -1.10 9.50 24.10
N LEU A 353 -0.63 9.92 22.92
CA LEU A 353 0.37 9.21 22.13
C LEU A 353 1.71 9.93 22.25
N THR A 354 2.78 9.17 22.47
CA THR A 354 4.15 9.71 22.54
C THR A 354 5.12 8.82 21.80
N TRP A 355 6.13 9.43 21.17
CA TRP A 355 7.22 8.74 20.52
C TRP A 355 8.43 9.66 20.40
N THR A 356 9.61 9.09 20.18
CA THR A 356 10.84 9.85 19.94
C THR A 356 11.27 9.65 18.48
N ARG A 357 11.63 10.74 17.82
CA ARG A 357 12.16 10.72 16.45
C ARG A 357 13.38 11.63 16.37
N ASP A 358 14.50 11.09 15.91
CA ASP A 358 15.77 11.82 15.75
C ASP A 358 16.24 12.54 17.03
N GLY A 359 15.91 11.96 18.19
CA GLY A 359 16.24 12.50 19.51
C GLY A 359 15.27 13.55 20.05
N GLU A 360 14.21 13.86 19.30
CA GLU A 360 13.15 14.80 19.71
C GLU A 360 11.90 14.02 20.12
N ASP A 361 11.34 14.39 21.27
CA ASP A 361 10.08 13.84 21.75
C ASP A 361 8.91 14.51 21.02
N ARG A 362 7.97 13.69 20.58
CA ARG A 362 6.76 14.12 19.87
C ARG A 362 5.55 13.51 20.52
N SER A 363 4.40 14.15 20.34
CA SER A 363 3.16 13.65 20.89
C SER A 363 1.96 13.95 20.01
N ALA A 364 0.90 13.19 20.23
CA ALA A 364 -0.40 13.43 19.64
C ALA A 364 -1.48 13.05 20.64
N VAL A 365 -2.71 13.50 20.39
CA VAL A 365 -3.89 13.05 21.12
C VAL A 365 -4.85 12.44 20.12
N LEU A 366 -5.33 11.24 20.46
CA LEU A 366 -6.41 10.58 19.76
C LEU A 366 -7.66 10.63 20.64
N ASP A 367 -8.58 11.54 20.33
CA ASP A 367 -9.90 11.58 20.92
C ASP A 367 -10.79 10.56 20.19
N LEU A 368 -11.24 9.55 20.92
CA LEU A 368 -11.99 8.41 20.41
C LEU A 368 -13.50 8.61 20.67
N PRO A 369 -14.37 7.94 19.89
CA PRO A 369 -15.82 7.97 20.08
C PRO A 369 -16.23 7.61 21.52
N GLY A 370 -16.80 8.58 22.25
CA GLY A 370 -17.23 8.40 23.64
C GLY A 370 -18.43 7.47 23.83
N GLN A 371 -19.10 7.09 22.74
CA GLN A 371 -20.19 6.10 22.73
C GLN A 371 -19.68 4.66 22.86
N LEU A 372 -18.38 4.43 22.69
CA LEU A 372 -17.76 3.11 22.75
C LEU A 372 -16.95 2.96 24.03
N SER A 373 -16.85 1.72 24.54
CA SER A 373 -15.94 1.35 25.62
C SER A 373 -14.60 0.96 25.03
N TRP A 374 -13.54 1.70 25.37
CA TRP A 374 -12.21 1.54 24.79
C TRP A 374 -11.27 0.74 25.69
N GLN A 375 -10.48 -0.13 25.07
CA GLN A 375 -9.41 -0.87 25.71
C GLN A 375 -8.14 -0.83 24.84
N ALA A 376 -6.98 -0.84 25.50
CA ALA A 376 -5.69 -0.97 24.85
C ALA A 376 -5.20 -2.42 24.96
N HIS A 377 -4.85 -3.00 23.82
CA HIS A 377 -4.38 -4.37 23.68
C HIS A 377 -2.93 -4.39 23.21
N ARG A 378 -2.10 -5.27 23.76
CA ARG A 378 -0.68 -5.35 23.39
C ARG A 378 -0.13 -6.76 23.53
N GLY A 379 0.25 -7.37 22.41
CA GLY A 379 0.95 -8.65 22.38
C GLY A 379 0.10 -9.85 22.82
N GLU A 380 -1.22 -9.81 22.64
CA GLU A 380 -2.14 -10.90 23.03
C GLU A 380 -2.07 -12.04 22.00
N THR A 381 -2.09 -13.30 22.45
CA THR A 381 -1.82 -14.45 21.57
C THR A 381 -2.99 -15.41 21.41
N ASP A 382 -3.99 -15.35 22.29
CA ASP A 382 -5.15 -16.23 22.30
C ASP A 382 -6.40 -15.47 22.81
N PRO A 383 -7.16 -14.82 21.91
CA PRO A 383 -6.91 -14.65 20.48
C PRO A 383 -5.77 -13.65 20.17
N PRO A 384 -5.18 -13.69 18.96
CA PRO A 384 -4.20 -12.68 18.53
C PRO A 384 -4.77 -11.25 18.49
N LEU A 385 -4.09 -10.29 19.12
CA LEU A 385 -4.39 -8.85 19.05
C LEU A 385 -3.20 -8.01 19.54
N GLY A 386 -2.99 -6.80 18.99
CA GLY A 386 -1.89 -5.93 19.41
C GLY A 386 -0.53 -6.40 18.89
N TRP A 387 -0.42 -6.66 17.59
CA TRP A 387 0.82 -7.10 16.93
C TRP A 387 1.09 -6.32 15.66
N TYR A 388 2.37 -6.06 15.43
CA TYR A 388 2.90 -5.46 14.21
C TYR A 388 3.91 -6.41 13.56
N SER A 389 3.83 -6.59 12.25
CA SER A 389 4.71 -7.43 11.45
C SER A 389 5.62 -6.54 10.61
N ALA A 390 6.85 -6.30 11.07
CA ALA A 390 7.83 -5.49 10.35
C ALA A 390 8.28 -6.11 9.02
N GLY A 391 8.20 -7.44 8.89
CA GLY A 391 8.50 -8.17 7.66
C GLY A 391 8.17 -9.66 7.78
N PHE A 392 8.44 -10.44 6.75
CA PHE A 392 8.00 -11.83 6.69
C PHE A 392 8.63 -12.69 7.79
N GLY A 393 7.83 -13.52 8.44
CA GLY A 393 8.20 -14.35 9.57
C GLY A 393 8.50 -13.58 10.87
N ARG A 394 8.34 -12.26 10.89
CA ARG A 394 8.68 -11.41 12.05
C ARG A 394 7.44 -10.65 12.54
N LYS A 395 7.22 -10.67 13.85
CA LYS A 395 6.19 -9.84 14.50
C LYS A 395 6.65 -9.42 15.89
N GLU A 396 6.20 -8.26 16.32
CA GLU A 396 6.48 -7.68 17.62
C GLU A 396 5.20 -7.14 18.28
N PRO A 397 5.11 -7.10 19.62
CA PRO A 397 3.98 -6.49 20.30
C PRO A 397 3.87 -5.00 19.97
N ALA A 398 2.68 -4.58 19.54
CA ALA A 398 2.31 -3.18 19.33
C ALA A 398 0.99 -2.90 20.06
N THR A 399 0.61 -1.63 20.19
CA THR A 399 -0.64 -1.27 20.86
C THR A 399 -1.76 -1.15 19.86
N THR A 400 -2.88 -1.84 20.09
CA THR A 400 -4.13 -1.64 19.36
C THR A 400 -5.18 -1.11 20.33
N LEU A 401 -5.83 -0.01 19.97
CA LEU A 401 -6.97 0.54 20.70
C LEU A 401 -8.24 -0.03 20.06
N VAL A 402 -9.09 -0.68 20.85
CA VAL A 402 -10.34 -1.26 20.38
C VAL A 402 -11.51 -0.67 21.17
N GLY A 403 -12.41 -0.02 20.45
CA GLY A 403 -13.68 0.50 20.96
C GLY A 403 -14.79 -0.50 20.70
N THR A 404 -15.54 -0.87 21.74
CA THR A 404 -16.64 -1.83 21.65
C THR A 404 -17.96 -1.18 22.05
N GLY A 405 -19.03 -1.49 21.33
CA GLY A 405 -20.35 -0.93 21.62
C GLY A 405 -21.39 -1.33 20.59
N PHE A 406 -22.37 -0.47 20.35
CA PHE A 406 -23.45 -0.69 19.39
C PHE A 406 -23.66 0.53 18.51
N THR A 407 -24.03 0.31 17.26
CA THR A 407 -24.59 1.34 16.38
C THR A 407 -26.10 1.17 16.28
N ASP A 408 -26.84 2.27 16.24
CA ASP A 408 -28.28 2.27 15.95
C ASP A 408 -28.59 2.56 14.46
N GLY A 409 -27.54 2.71 13.64
CA GLY A 409 -27.64 3.03 12.22
C GLY A 409 -27.86 4.51 11.90
N THR A 410 -27.87 5.40 12.91
CA THR A 410 -28.17 6.83 12.76
C THR A 410 -27.04 7.75 13.19
N GLU A 411 -26.33 7.42 14.27
CA GLU A 411 -25.17 8.21 14.74
C GLU A 411 -23.85 7.66 14.20
N GLY A 412 -22.95 8.57 13.83
CA GLY A 412 -21.58 8.25 13.41
C GLY A 412 -20.58 8.30 14.57
N PHE A 413 -19.55 7.47 14.49
CA PHE A 413 -18.42 7.46 15.41
C PHE A 413 -17.35 8.45 14.90
N THR A 414 -17.07 9.49 15.68
CA THR A 414 -16.03 10.47 15.33
C THR A 414 -14.76 10.21 16.12
N THR A 415 -13.66 10.04 15.41
CA THR A 415 -12.29 10.01 15.94
C THR A 415 -11.54 11.24 15.48
N VAL A 416 -10.76 11.87 16.36
CA VAL A 416 -9.94 13.04 16.04
C VAL A 416 -8.51 12.84 16.51
N LEU A 417 -7.56 12.89 15.58
CA LEU A 417 -6.13 12.84 15.85
C LEU A 417 -5.54 14.25 15.71
N ARG A 418 -4.90 14.75 16.77
CA ARG A 418 -4.19 16.03 16.80
C ARG A 418 -2.74 15.84 17.17
N PHE A 419 -1.85 16.25 16.29
CA PHE A 419 -0.41 16.30 16.56
C PHE A 419 -0.10 17.50 17.45
N ARG A 420 0.82 17.33 18.39
CA ARG A 420 1.39 18.40 19.22
C ARG A 420 2.85 18.57 18.78
N GLY A 421 3.20 19.80 18.41
CA GLY A 421 4.55 20.16 17.98
C GLY A 421 5.59 20.14 19.09
#